data_AF-A0A940B9K1-F1
#
_entry.id   AF-A0A940B9K1-F1
#
_cell.length_a   1.000
_cell.length_b   1.000
_cell.length_c   1.000
_cell.angle_alpha   90.00
_cell.angle_beta   90.00
_cell.angle_gamma   90.00
#
_symmetry.space_group_name_H-M   'P 1'
#
loop_
_entity.id
_entity.type
_entity.pdbx_description
1 polymer ?
#
loop_
_entity_poly.entity_id
_entity_poly.type
_entity_poly.pdbx_seq_one_letter_code
_entity_poly.pdbx_strand_id
1 'polypeptide(L)'
;MIENSRQFYEEKVAPMIHEKFGAYESRIAVGLVGEGSDCFGYDDDISRDHDFGTGVCLWITDEDIELFGKELGEAYNALVDEKERSYLTARLRERRGVMSIHFFYSNILQIDCDTKGCTMSVKQWLKLDHACLATAVNGEVFRDDLGAFTAFRKLLLDYYPERVWRIRIAEKMHEYSAALQVNYARCMTRKDTVSAQICKVRGMEAAMELFFLLKRTYPPYYKWTFRALREIDEKGEFTARIQALADEKCNLEAWEDTKYNPNRLNLKDHIVCLAEDIGYDLAELLKNEGFTNRMNPYLESDVRRVLEPIEKSR
;
A
#
# COMPACT_ATOMS: atom_id res chain seq x y z
N MET A 1 15.13 -3.53 -12.17
CA MET A 1 14.37 -4.71 -12.63
C MET A 1 13.29 -4.34 -13.64
N ILE A 2 12.46 -3.31 -13.39
CA ILE A 2 11.52 -2.75 -14.39
C ILE A 2 12.21 -2.49 -15.75
N GLU A 3 13.37 -1.83 -15.74
CA GLU A 3 14.12 -1.55 -16.98
C GLU A 3 14.53 -2.83 -17.74
N ASN A 4 14.96 -3.87 -17.02
CA ASN A 4 15.30 -5.16 -17.65
C ASN A 4 14.05 -5.82 -18.26
N SER A 5 12.90 -5.73 -17.59
CA SER A 5 11.62 -6.23 -18.10
C SER A 5 11.13 -5.42 -19.30
N ARG A 6 11.33 -4.10 -19.31
CA ARG A 6 11.04 -3.22 -20.45
C ARG A 6 11.91 -3.56 -21.65
N GLN A 7 13.22 -3.71 -21.45
CA GLN A 7 14.13 -4.15 -22.50
C GLN A 7 13.76 -5.54 -23.03
N PHE A 8 13.43 -6.49 -22.16
CA PHE A 8 12.95 -7.81 -22.58
C PHE A 8 11.66 -7.74 -23.39
N TYR A 9 10.75 -6.83 -23.00
CA TYR A 9 9.55 -6.58 -23.77
C TYR A 9 9.88 -6.08 -25.19
N GLU A 10 10.66 -5.01 -25.29
CA GLU A 10 11.00 -4.35 -26.55
C GLU A 10 11.81 -5.27 -27.49
N GLU A 11 12.77 -6.02 -26.96
CA GLU A 11 13.66 -6.85 -27.78
C GLU A 11 13.09 -8.22 -28.16
N LYS A 12 12.15 -8.77 -27.38
CA LYS A 12 11.71 -10.18 -27.52
C LYS A 12 10.20 -10.35 -27.57
N VAL A 13 9.49 -9.82 -26.58
CA VAL A 13 8.05 -10.07 -26.44
C VAL A 13 7.25 -9.30 -27.49
N ALA A 14 7.56 -8.02 -27.74
CA ALA A 14 6.88 -7.21 -28.74
C ALA A 14 7.04 -7.77 -30.17
N PRO A 15 8.26 -8.15 -30.64
CA PRO A 15 8.41 -8.87 -31.91
C PRO A 15 7.61 -10.16 -32.00
N MET A 16 7.62 -10.98 -30.93
CA MET A 16 6.86 -12.22 -30.89
C MET A 16 5.35 -11.98 -31.02
N ILE A 17 4.81 -10.98 -30.32
CA ILE A 17 3.40 -10.59 -30.44
C ILE A 17 3.11 -10.13 -31.88
N HIS A 18 3.95 -9.26 -32.44
CA HIS A 18 3.74 -8.72 -33.79
C HIS A 18 3.72 -9.82 -34.86
N GLU A 19 4.69 -10.74 -34.81
CA GLU A 19 4.85 -11.79 -35.83
C GLU A 19 3.82 -12.91 -35.71
N LYS A 20 3.49 -13.34 -34.48
CA LYS A 20 2.64 -14.52 -34.24
C LYS A 20 1.19 -14.17 -33.91
N PHE A 21 0.95 -12.99 -33.32
CA PHE A 21 -0.35 -12.55 -32.81
C PHE A 21 -0.76 -11.17 -33.36
N GLY A 22 -0.24 -10.75 -34.51
CA GLY A 22 -0.50 -9.42 -35.09
C GLY A 22 -1.99 -9.06 -35.23
N ALA A 23 -2.87 -10.05 -35.47
CA ALA A 23 -4.32 -9.84 -35.51
C ALA A 23 -4.95 -9.45 -34.16
N TYR A 24 -4.27 -9.76 -33.05
CA TYR A 24 -4.71 -9.53 -31.67
C TYR A 24 -3.79 -8.56 -30.92
N GLU A 25 -2.75 -8.03 -31.56
CA GLU A 25 -1.69 -7.25 -30.90
C GLU A 25 -2.24 -6.06 -30.10
N SER A 26 -3.22 -5.34 -30.63
CA SER A 26 -3.88 -4.21 -29.93
C SER A 26 -4.73 -4.63 -28.71
N ARG A 27 -4.99 -5.92 -28.54
CA ARG A 27 -5.80 -6.49 -27.44
C ARG A 27 -4.93 -6.99 -26.28
N ILE A 28 -3.60 -6.96 -26.43
CA ILE A 28 -2.65 -7.46 -25.44
C ILE A 28 -2.01 -6.27 -24.71
N ALA A 29 -2.41 -6.07 -23.46
CA ALA A 29 -1.71 -5.15 -22.58
C ALA A 29 -0.45 -5.83 -22.03
N VAL A 30 0.66 -5.09 -21.92
CA VAL A 30 1.94 -5.62 -21.44
C VAL A 30 2.56 -4.68 -20.42
N GLY A 31 3.14 -5.23 -19.36
CA GLY A 31 3.83 -4.44 -18.35
C GLY A 31 4.41 -5.27 -17.20
N LEU A 32 4.79 -4.56 -16.14
CA LEU A 32 5.25 -5.13 -14.88
C LEU A 32 4.49 -4.48 -13.74
N VAL A 33 3.43 -5.14 -13.26
CA VAL A 33 2.59 -4.70 -12.13
C VAL A 33 2.30 -5.93 -11.27
N GLY A 34 2.13 -5.73 -9.97
CA GLY A 34 1.64 -6.77 -9.06
C GLY A 34 2.62 -7.07 -7.94
N GLU A 35 2.64 -8.34 -7.51
CA GLU A 35 3.49 -8.79 -6.40
C GLU A 35 4.98 -8.76 -6.76
N GLY A 36 5.83 -8.65 -5.74
CA GLY A 36 7.29 -8.63 -5.88
C GLY A 36 7.91 -7.26 -5.57
N SER A 37 9.12 -7.28 -5.04
CA SER A 37 9.90 -6.05 -4.78
C SER A 37 10.27 -5.32 -6.07
N ASP A 38 10.33 -6.02 -7.20
CA ASP A 38 10.66 -5.49 -8.51
C ASP A 38 9.64 -4.51 -9.03
N CYS A 39 8.35 -4.81 -8.83
CA CYS A 39 7.26 -3.90 -9.15
C CYS A 39 7.29 -2.62 -8.30
N PHE A 40 7.85 -2.68 -7.09
CA PHE A 40 8.00 -1.51 -6.20
C PHE A 40 9.36 -0.80 -6.36
N GLY A 41 10.30 -1.34 -7.13
CA GLY A 41 11.68 -0.83 -7.19
C GLY A 41 12.47 -1.02 -5.89
N TYR A 42 12.03 -1.97 -5.05
CA TYR A 42 12.60 -2.26 -3.73
C TYR A 42 13.53 -3.47 -3.70
N ASP A 43 13.87 -4.04 -4.87
CA ASP A 43 14.81 -5.15 -4.95
C ASP A 43 16.16 -4.81 -4.34
N ASP A 44 16.72 -5.79 -3.64
CA ASP A 44 18.08 -5.76 -3.11
C ASP A 44 18.74 -7.14 -3.25
N ASP A 45 19.98 -7.26 -2.78
CA ASP A 45 20.73 -8.51 -2.83
C ASP A 45 20.23 -9.55 -1.81
N ILE A 46 19.40 -9.16 -0.86
CA ILE A 46 18.93 -9.99 0.25
C ILE A 46 17.69 -10.80 -0.18
N SER A 47 16.83 -10.27 -1.05
CA SER A 47 15.53 -10.86 -1.42
C SER A 47 15.50 -11.58 -2.77
N ARG A 48 16.59 -12.27 -3.17
CA ARG A 48 16.69 -12.98 -4.46
C ARG A 48 16.12 -14.40 -4.47
N ASP A 49 15.59 -14.88 -3.36
CA ASP A 49 15.16 -16.27 -3.13
C ASP A 49 13.75 -16.57 -3.65
N HIS A 50 12.93 -15.56 -3.91
CA HIS A 50 11.51 -15.74 -4.24
C HIS A 50 11.02 -15.09 -5.54
N ASP A 51 11.43 -13.87 -5.87
CA ASP A 51 10.93 -13.08 -7.03
C ASP A 51 12.08 -12.54 -7.90
N PHE A 52 12.98 -13.42 -8.32
CA PHE A 52 14.13 -13.04 -9.15
C PHE A 52 13.98 -13.55 -10.59
N GLY A 53 14.35 -12.72 -11.56
CA GLY A 53 14.34 -13.04 -12.99
C GLY A 53 13.76 -11.91 -13.85
N THR A 54 13.82 -12.06 -15.18
CA THR A 54 13.32 -11.05 -16.13
C THR A 54 12.12 -11.59 -16.87
N GLY A 55 10.96 -10.96 -16.69
CA GLY A 55 9.72 -11.33 -17.34
C GLY A 55 8.73 -10.18 -17.31
N VAL A 56 7.61 -10.34 -18.01
CA VAL A 56 6.51 -9.36 -18.07
C VAL A 56 5.17 -10.07 -17.90
N CYS A 57 4.15 -9.30 -17.55
CA CYS A 57 2.76 -9.74 -17.59
C CYS A 57 2.16 -9.38 -18.95
N LEU A 58 1.36 -10.28 -19.51
CA LEU A 58 0.53 -10.05 -20.69
C LEU A 58 -0.93 -10.17 -20.24
N TRP A 59 -1.62 -9.04 -20.13
CA TRP A 59 -3.00 -9.00 -19.68
C TRP A 59 -3.95 -8.90 -20.89
N ILE A 60 -4.91 -9.82 -20.92
CA ILE A 60 -5.97 -9.88 -21.95
C ILE A 60 -7.34 -10.01 -21.29
N THR A 61 -8.44 -9.85 -22.03
CA THR A 61 -9.78 -10.08 -21.47
C THR A 61 -10.06 -11.56 -21.28
N ASP A 62 -11.09 -11.92 -20.50
CA ASP A 62 -11.47 -13.33 -20.36
C ASP A 62 -11.89 -13.94 -21.71
N GLU A 63 -12.57 -13.17 -22.56
CA GLU A 63 -12.92 -13.61 -23.92
C GLU A 63 -11.66 -13.89 -24.77
N ASP A 64 -10.59 -13.13 -24.55
CA ASP A 64 -9.32 -13.32 -25.27
C ASP A 64 -8.47 -14.47 -24.70
N ILE A 65 -8.61 -14.78 -23.41
CA ILE A 65 -8.05 -16.01 -22.83
C ILE A 65 -8.60 -17.23 -23.56
N GLU A 66 -9.93 -17.27 -23.79
CA GLU A 66 -10.59 -18.36 -24.51
C GLU A 66 -10.18 -18.43 -25.98
N LEU A 67 -9.95 -17.27 -26.61
CA LEU A 67 -9.67 -17.19 -28.05
C LEU A 67 -8.23 -17.53 -28.43
N PHE A 68 -7.24 -17.01 -27.70
CA PHE A 68 -5.82 -17.19 -28.04
C PHE A 68 -4.87 -17.22 -26.83
N GLY A 69 -5.40 -17.21 -25.60
CA GLY A 69 -4.59 -17.13 -24.38
C GLY A 69 -3.61 -18.30 -24.21
N LYS A 70 -4.01 -19.51 -24.61
CA LYS A 70 -3.17 -20.70 -24.55
C LYS A 70 -1.96 -20.59 -25.49
N GLU A 71 -2.17 -20.28 -26.76
CA GLU A 71 -1.05 -20.17 -27.72
C GLU A 71 -0.12 -19.01 -27.36
N LEU A 72 -0.67 -17.89 -26.88
CA LEU A 72 0.14 -16.76 -26.40
C LEU A 72 1.00 -17.16 -25.21
N GLY A 73 0.43 -17.92 -24.26
CA GLY A 73 1.16 -18.44 -23.10
C GLY A 73 2.29 -19.38 -23.49
N GLU A 74 2.04 -20.31 -24.40
CA GLU A 74 3.06 -21.23 -24.94
C GLU A 74 4.19 -20.47 -25.64
N ALA A 75 3.86 -19.47 -26.47
CA ALA A 75 4.84 -18.65 -27.16
C ALA A 75 5.69 -17.79 -26.21
N TYR A 76 5.07 -17.20 -25.17
CA TYR A 76 5.77 -16.44 -24.14
C TYR A 76 6.69 -17.34 -23.31
N ASN A 77 6.21 -18.50 -22.86
CA ASN A 77 7.01 -19.43 -22.06
C ASN A 77 8.23 -19.95 -22.83
N ALA A 78 8.09 -20.20 -24.14
CA ALA A 78 9.22 -20.58 -24.99
C ALA A 78 10.33 -19.51 -25.01
N LEU A 79 9.97 -18.21 -25.03
CA LEU A 79 10.95 -17.10 -24.97
C LEU A 79 11.65 -17.02 -23.61
N VAL A 80 10.88 -17.23 -22.53
CA VAL A 80 11.42 -17.21 -21.16
C VAL A 80 12.39 -18.36 -20.94
N ASP A 81 12.09 -19.55 -21.47
CA ASP A 81 12.90 -20.77 -21.33
C ASP A 81 14.17 -20.75 -22.20
N GLU A 82 14.21 -19.98 -23.29
CA GLU A 82 15.38 -19.87 -24.17
C GLU A 82 16.56 -19.12 -23.53
N LYS A 83 16.32 -18.24 -22.55
CA LYS A 83 17.39 -17.44 -21.92
C LYS A 83 18.08 -18.23 -20.81
N GLU A 84 19.37 -18.56 -21.00
CA GLU A 84 20.27 -19.08 -19.95
C GLU A 84 20.36 -18.21 -18.68
N ARG A 85 19.98 -16.93 -18.74
CA ARG A 85 19.98 -15.98 -17.60
C ARG A 85 18.57 -15.61 -17.09
N SER A 86 17.51 -16.16 -17.67
CA SER A 86 16.10 -15.95 -17.29
C SER A 86 15.66 -17.03 -16.30
N TYR A 87 16.32 -17.07 -15.14
CA TYR A 87 15.84 -17.91 -14.05
C TYR A 87 14.64 -17.23 -13.40
N LEU A 88 13.47 -17.26 -14.04
CA LEU A 88 12.22 -17.03 -13.28
C LEU A 88 12.11 -18.16 -12.26
N THR A 89 12.09 -17.82 -10.98
CA THR A 89 11.69 -18.75 -9.93
C THR A 89 10.29 -19.30 -10.24
N ALA A 90 9.96 -20.49 -9.72
CA ALA A 90 8.63 -21.08 -9.93
C ALA A 90 7.50 -20.11 -9.50
N ARG A 91 7.70 -19.42 -8.38
CA ARG A 91 6.79 -18.39 -7.87
C ARG A 91 6.64 -17.20 -8.82
N LEU A 92 7.74 -16.72 -9.40
CA LEU A 92 7.68 -15.61 -10.35
C LEU A 92 7.00 -16.02 -11.66
N ARG A 93 7.11 -17.28 -12.09
CA ARG A 93 6.37 -17.82 -13.24
C ARG A 93 4.86 -17.79 -13.05
N GLU A 94 4.37 -17.99 -11.82
CA GLU A 94 2.93 -17.90 -11.51
C GLU A 94 2.40 -16.45 -11.56
N ARG A 95 3.30 -15.48 -11.40
CA ARG A 95 2.99 -14.04 -11.32
C ARG A 95 3.28 -13.27 -12.61
N ARG A 96 3.89 -13.93 -13.60
CA ARG A 96 4.28 -13.35 -14.90
C ARG A 96 3.67 -14.18 -16.03
N GLY A 97 3.71 -13.65 -17.23
CA GLY A 97 3.12 -14.28 -18.41
C GLY A 97 1.66 -13.92 -18.62
N VAL A 98 0.95 -14.79 -19.32
CA VAL A 98 -0.41 -14.52 -19.82
C VAL A 98 -1.45 -14.79 -18.75
N MET A 99 -2.33 -13.82 -18.53
CA MET A 99 -3.45 -13.94 -17.60
C MET A 99 -4.58 -12.98 -17.99
N SER A 100 -5.81 -13.24 -17.53
CA SER A 100 -6.86 -12.26 -17.73
C SER A 100 -6.71 -11.07 -16.78
N ILE A 101 -7.18 -9.91 -17.22
CA ILE A 101 -7.29 -8.70 -16.39
C ILE A 101 -8.15 -8.99 -15.15
N HIS A 102 -9.25 -9.74 -15.32
CA HIS A 102 -10.14 -10.16 -14.24
C HIS A 102 -9.41 -11.02 -13.20
N PHE A 103 -8.73 -12.07 -13.63
CA PHE A 103 -7.96 -12.96 -12.75
C PHE A 103 -6.87 -12.19 -12.00
N PHE A 104 -6.10 -11.35 -12.69
CA PHE A 104 -5.01 -10.57 -12.10
C PHE A 104 -5.50 -9.69 -10.95
N TYR A 105 -6.49 -8.84 -11.19
CA TYR A 105 -6.99 -7.92 -10.17
C TYR A 105 -7.75 -8.66 -9.06
N SER A 106 -8.55 -9.67 -9.40
CA SER A 106 -9.32 -10.41 -8.40
C SER A 106 -8.42 -11.19 -7.43
N ASN A 107 -7.30 -11.72 -7.92
CA ASN A 107 -6.32 -12.38 -7.08
C ASN A 107 -5.54 -11.40 -6.20
N ILE A 108 -5.12 -10.25 -6.72
CA ILE A 108 -4.42 -9.27 -5.88
C ILE A 108 -5.37 -8.71 -4.82
N LEU A 109 -6.56 -8.27 -5.22
CA LEU A 109 -7.53 -7.60 -4.34
C LEU A 109 -8.34 -8.58 -3.46
N GLN A 110 -8.23 -9.89 -3.70
CA GLN A 110 -8.92 -10.95 -2.94
C GLN A 110 -10.45 -10.79 -2.94
N ILE A 111 -11.00 -10.26 -4.04
CA ILE A 111 -12.43 -10.12 -4.30
C ILE A 111 -12.71 -10.35 -5.78
N ASP A 112 -13.93 -10.74 -6.11
CA ASP A 112 -14.38 -10.78 -7.50
C ASP A 112 -14.56 -9.34 -8.04
N CYS A 113 -13.70 -8.95 -8.97
CA CYS A 113 -13.64 -7.59 -9.51
C CYS A 113 -14.46 -7.44 -10.78
N ASP A 114 -15.25 -6.36 -10.91
CA ASP A 114 -15.86 -5.99 -12.19
C ASP A 114 -14.88 -5.17 -13.03
N THR A 115 -13.90 -5.86 -13.63
CA THR A 115 -12.85 -5.23 -14.45
C THR A 115 -13.39 -4.68 -15.77
N LYS A 116 -14.50 -5.19 -16.27
CA LYS A 116 -15.16 -4.74 -17.49
C LYS A 116 -15.96 -3.48 -17.28
N GLY A 117 -16.76 -3.42 -16.20
CA GLY A 117 -17.50 -2.23 -15.81
C GLY A 117 -16.65 -1.17 -15.13
N CYS A 118 -15.45 -1.52 -14.66
CA CYS A 118 -14.56 -0.62 -13.91
C CYS A 118 -15.27 0.01 -12.69
N THR A 119 -15.99 -0.82 -11.93
CA THR A 119 -16.73 -0.37 -10.75
C THR A 119 -16.43 -1.19 -9.51
N MET A 120 -16.54 -0.54 -8.34
CA MET A 120 -16.42 -1.17 -7.04
C MET A 120 -17.36 -0.51 -6.03
N SER A 121 -18.14 -1.32 -5.33
CA SER A 121 -19.02 -0.83 -4.28
C SER A 121 -18.24 -0.36 -3.05
N VAL A 122 -18.85 0.53 -2.24
CA VAL A 122 -18.29 0.95 -0.94
C VAL A 122 -17.95 -0.25 -0.04
N LYS A 123 -18.78 -1.30 -0.06
CA LYS A 123 -18.56 -2.51 0.73
C LYS A 123 -17.33 -3.30 0.27
N GLN A 124 -17.06 -3.34 -1.04
CA GLN A 124 -15.84 -3.96 -1.57
C GLN A 124 -14.62 -3.15 -1.15
N TRP A 125 -14.64 -1.83 -1.38
CA TRP A 125 -13.55 -0.93 -0.98
C TRP A 125 -13.16 -1.03 0.50
N LEU A 126 -14.13 -1.14 1.41
CA LEU A 126 -13.87 -1.27 2.85
C LEU A 126 -13.27 -2.61 3.26
N LYS A 127 -13.37 -3.66 2.42
CA LYS A 127 -12.78 -4.98 2.71
C LYS A 127 -11.32 -5.09 2.32
N LEU A 128 -10.84 -4.22 1.43
CA LEU A 128 -9.50 -4.33 0.87
C LEU A 128 -8.45 -3.96 1.90
N ASP A 129 -7.36 -4.71 1.91
CA ASP A 129 -6.16 -4.31 2.61
C ASP A 129 -5.43 -3.21 1.82
N HIS A 130 -4.75 -2.30 2.51
CA HIS A 130 -4.06 -1.22 1.81
C HIS A 130 -2.86 -1.72 0.99
N ALA A 131 -2.19 -2.80 1.41
CA ALA A 131 -1.04 -3.34 0.71
C ALA A 131 -1.45 -4.04 -0.59
N CYS A 132 -2.64 -4.65 -0.65
CA CYS A 132 -3.14 -5.21 -1.91
C CYS A 132 -3.46 -4.10 -2.93
N LEU A 133 -4.00 -2.96 -2.48
CA LEU A 133 -4.21 -1.80 -3.33
C LEU A 133 -2.89 -1.21 -3.85
N ALA A 134 -1.89 -1.05 -2.98
CA ALA A 134 -0.54 -0.65 -3.39
C ALA A 134 0.05 -1.61 -4.43
N THR A 135 -0.14 -2.92 -4.22
CA THR A 135 0.33 -3.99 -5.13
C THR A 135 -0.38 -3.94 -6.49
N ALA A 136 -1.68 -3.64 -6.51
CA ALA A 136 -2.48 -3.58 -7.73
C ALA A 136 -2.13 -2.36 -8.63
N VAL A 137 -1.54 -1.32 -8.04
CA VAL A 137 -1.24 -0.04 -8.74
C VAL A 137 0.25 0.29 -8.83
N ASN A 138 1.15 -0.57 -8.34
CA ASN A 138 2.59 -0.37 -8.46
C ASN A 138 3.09 -0.61 -9.90
N GLY A 139 4.40 -0.50 -10.12
CA GLY A 139 5.04 -0.85 -11.38
C GLY A 139 4.54 -0.03 -12.58
N GLU A 140 4.70 -0.59 -13.78
CA GLU A 140 4.51 0.13 -15.03
C GLU A 140 3.76 -0.68 -16.09
N VAL A 141 2.90 0.00 -16.85
CA VAL A 141 2.27 -0.53 -18.06
C VAL A 141 3.08 -0.04 -19.25
N PHE A 142 3.57 -0.95 -20.09
CA PHE A 142 4.39 -0.63 -21.25
C PHE A 142 3.54 -0.35 -22.49
N ARG A 143 2.43 -1.07 -22.64
CA ARG A 143 1.46 -0.93 -23.73
C ARG A 143 0.09 -1.42 -23.31
N ASP A 144 -0.98 -0.75 -23.76
CA ASP A 144 -2.38 -1.17 -23.58
C ASP A 144 -3.28 -0.43 -24.58
N ASP A 145 -3.26 -0.84 -25.84
CA ASP A 145 -3.98 -0.13 -26.91
C ASP A 145 -5.51 -0.23 -26.78
N LEU A 146 -6.00 -1.37 -26.26
CA LEU A 146 -7.42 -1.57 -25.94
C LEU A 146 -7.86 -0.69 -24.75
N GLY A 147 -6.94 -0.37 -23.84
CA GLY A 147 -7.18 0.48 -22.67
C GLY A 147 -7.89 -0.22 -21.51
N ALA A 148 -8.20 -1.51 -21.62
CA ALA A 148 -9.00 -2.24 -20.64
C ALA A 148 -8.27 -2.42 -19.30
N PHE A 149 -6.97 -2.72 -19.33
CA PHE A 149 -6.16 -2.84 -18.11
C PHE A 149 -6.00 -1.47 -17.43
N THR A 150 -5.67 -0.46 -18.23
CA THR A 150 -5.45 0.91 -17.78
C THR A 150 -6.72 1.52 -17.19
N ALA A 151 -7.91 1.22 -17.74
CA ALA A 151 -9.18 1.70 -17.22
C ALA A 151 -9.43 1.23 -15.77
N PHE A 152 -9.27 -0.07 -15.48
CA PHE A 152 -9.43 -0.58 -14.13
C PHE A 152 -8.30 -0.11 -13.20
N ARG A 153 -7.06 -0.05 -13.70
CA ARG A 153 -5.94 0.53 -12.94
C ARG A 153 -6.22 1.97 -12.53
N LYS A 154 -6.79 2.77 -13.44
CA LYS A 154 -7.15 4.16 -13.18
C LYS A 154 -8.19 4.28 -12.07
N LEU A 155 -9.20 3.42 -12.02
CA LEU A 155 -10.16 3.38 -10.90
C LEU A 155 -9.45 3.29 -9.54
N LEU A 156 -8.40 2.47 -9.45
CA LEU A 156 -7.64 2.30 -8.21
C LEU A 156 -6.69 3.48 -7.93
N LEU A 157 -6.06 4.03 -8.98
CA LEU A 157 -5.18 5.21 -8.91
C LEU A 157 -5.92 6.51 -8.60
N ASP A 158 -7.20 6.64 -8.98
CA ASP A 158 -8.08 7.75 -8.60
C ASP A 158 -8.41 7.76 -7.09
N TYR A 159 -7.86 6.79 -6.35
CA TYR A 159 -7.90 6.65 -4.91
C TYR A 159 -9.27 6.26 -4.36
N TYR A 160 -9.37 6.15 -3.03
CA TYR A 160 -10.59 5.79 -2.35
C TYR A 160 -11.73 6.77 -2.68
N PRO A 161 -12.96 6.27 -2.89
CA PRO A 161 -14.15 7.12 -2.84
C PRO A 161 -14.21 7.87 -1.51
N GLU A 162 -14.61 9.14 -1.54
CA GLU A 162 -14.59 10.07 -0.40
C GLU A 162 -15.12 9.45 0.91
N ARG A 163 -16.23 8.71 0.84
CA ARG A 163 -16.83 8.04 2.00
C ARG A 163 -15.92 6.97 2.59
N VAL A 164 -15.26 6.16 1.76
CA VAL A 164 -14.35 5.10 2.20
C VAL A 164 -13.11 5.72 2.83
N TRP A 165 -12.56 6.76 2.19
CA TRP A 165 -11.39 7.48 2.68
C TRP A 165 -11.60 8.03 4.10
N ARG A 166 -12.73 8.71 4.34
CA ARG A 166 -13.11 9.23 5.67
C ARG A 166 -13.24 8.14 6.72
N ILE A 167 -13.86 7.02 6.38
CA ILE A 167 -14.00 5.88 7.30
C ILE A 167 -12.62 5.37 7.71
N ARG A 168 -11.71 5.17 6.74
CA ARG A 168 -10.35 4.70 7.01
C ARG A 168 -9.53 5.69 7.85
N ILE A 169 -9.65 7.00 7.58
CA ILE A 169 -9.02 8.04 8.40
C ILE A 169 -9.52 7.95 9.84
N ALA A 170 -10.84 7.92 10.03
CA ALA A 170 -11.45 7.84 11.36
C ALA A 170 -11.04 6.56 12.12
N GLU A 171 -10.97 5.42 11.43
CA GLU A 171 -10.48 4.15 12.00
C GLU A 171 -9.02 4.29 12.48
N LYS A 172 -8.12 4.85 11.66
CA LYS A 172 -6.71 4.98 12.03
C LYS A 172 -6.45 6.04 13.10
N MET A 173 -7.22 7.13 13.10
CA MET A 173 -7.22 8.09 14.21
C MET A 173 -7.60 7.41 15.53
N HIS A 174 -8.68 6.60 15.51
CA HIS A 174 -9.13 5.88 16.69
C HIS A 174 -8.09 4.85 17.15
N GLU A 175 -7.55 4.04 16.24
CA GLU A 175 -6.51 3.05 16.55
C GLU A 175 -5.27 3.71 17.17
N TYR A 176 -4.79 4.81 16.58
CA TYR A 176 -3.66 5.59 17.09
C TYR A 176 -3.91 6.09 18.52
N SER A 177 -5.01 6.81 18.72
CA SER A 177 -5.33 7.40 20.03
C SER A 177 -5.57 6.31 21.09
N ALA A 178 -6.32 5.26 20.74
CA ALA A 178 -6.61 4.18 21.67
C ALA A 178 -5.34 3.42 22.08
N ALA A 179 -4.47 3.06 21.12
CA ALA A 179 -3.27 2.30 21.40
C ALA A 179 -2.21 3.15 22.12
N LEU A 180 -1.70 4.20 21.47
CA LEU A 180 -0.50 4.89 21.90
C LEU A 180 -0.78 6.07 22.84
N GLN A 181 -1.82 6.87 22.60
CA GLN A 181 -2.11 8.03 23.46
C GLN A 181 -2.80 7.65 24.78
N VAL A 182 -3.54 6.54 24.79
CA VAL A 182 -4.35 6.13 25.95
C VAL A 182 -3.83 4.85 26.60
N ASN A 183 -3.83 3.73 25.88
CA ASN A 183 -3.57 2.43 26.51
C ASN A 183 -2.11 2.21 26.89
N TYR A 184 -1.15 2.78 26.15
CA TYR A 184 0.27 2.77 26.52
C TYR A 184 0.48 3.23 27.98
N ALA A 185 -0.03 4.42 28.32
CA ALA A 185 0.09 5.00 29.66
C ALA A 185 -0.57 4.12 30.75
N ARG A 186 -1.71 3.49 30.42
CA ARG A 186 -2.41 2.57 31.33
C ARG A 186 -1.61 1.30 31.58
N CYS A 187 -0.93 0.76 30.56
CA CYS A 187 -0.05 -0.39 30.68
C CYS A 187 1.20 -0.04 31.51
N MET A 188 1.84 1.08 31.23
CA MET A 188 3.03 1.54 31.95
C MET A 188 2.75 1.85 33.43
N THR A 189 1.59 2.43 33.75
CA THR A 189 1.15 2.63 35.15
C THR A 189 1.04 1.30 35.91
N ARG A 190 0.70 0.20 35.22
CA ARG A 190 0.67 -1.16 35.80
C ARG A 190 2.02 -1.86 35.76
N LYS A 191 3.05 -1.21 35.24
CA LYS A 191 4.39 -1.78 34.97
C LYS A 191 4.35 -2.98 34.02
N ASP A 192 3.32 -3.06 33.16
CA ASP A 192 3.17 -4.09 32.12
C ASP A 192 3.83 -3.60 30.83
N THR A 193 5.14 -3.86 30.73
CA THR A 193 5.95 -3.43 29.59
C THR A 193 5.64 -4.23 28.32
N VAL A 194 5.15 -5.46 28.42
CA VAL A 194 4.81 -6.28 27.25
C VAL A 194 3.60 -5.66 26.55
N SER A 195 2.52 -5.41 27.28
CA SER A 195 1.33 -4.75 26.71
C SER A 195 1.62 -3.32 26.26
N ALA A 196 2.51 -2.60 26.96
CA ALA A 196 2.94 -1.27 26.55
C ALA A 196 3.67 -1.30 25.20
N GLN A 197 4.56 -2.27 24.98
CA GLN A 197 5.23 -2.42 23.67
C GLN A 197 4.26 -2.76 22.55
N ILE A 198 3.25 -3.61 22.81
CA ILE A 198 2.18 -3.89 21.84
C ILE A 198 1.41 -2.61 21.49
N CYS A 199 1.08 -1.78 22.49
CA CYS A 199 0.44 -0.48 22.27
C CYS A 199 1.32 0.45 21.42
N LYS A 200 2.64 0.46 21.68
CA LYS A 200 3.62 1.26 20.94
C LYS A 200 3.64 0.88 19.46
N VAL A 201 3.79 -0.41 19.16
CA VAL A 201 3.84 -0.92 17.78
C VAL A 201 2.52 -0.63 17.05
N ARG A 202 1.38 -0.93 17.65
CA ARG A 202 0.06 -0.68 17.03
C ARG A 202 -0.19 0.80 16.73
N GLY A 203 0.19 1.68 17.65
CA GLY A 203 0.08 3.12 17.40
C GLY A 203 1.01 3.60 16.31
N MET A 204 2.25 3.08 16.26
CA MET A 204 3.20 3.41 15.21
C MET A 204 2.70 2.97 13.82
N GLU A 205 2.13 1.77 13.70
CA GLU A 205 1.49 1.28 12.47
C GLU A 205 0.32 2.20 12.06
N ALA A 206 -0.60 2.48 12.98
CA ALA A 206 -1.74 3.36 12.74
C ALA A 206 -1.32 4.79 12.34
N ALA A 207 -0.26 5.32 12.94
CA ALA A 207 0.28 6.65 12.59
C ALA A 207 0.82 6.68 11.16
N MET A 208 1.63 5.69 10.77
CA MET A 208 2.14 5.60 9.41
C MET A 208 1.01 5.45 8.39
N GLU A 209 0.07 4.54 8.63
CA GLU A 209 -1.09 4.35 7.75
C GLU A 209 -1.94 5.62 7.62
N LEU A 210 -2.18 6.33 8.72
CA LEU A 210 -2.90 7.61 8.71
C LEU A 210 -2.16 8.67 7.89
N PHE A 211 -0.83 8.74 8.01
CA PHE A 211 -0.02 9.63 7.17
C PHE A 211 -0.21 9.31 5.68
N PHE A 212 -0.13 8.04 5.29
CA PHE A 212 -0.38 7.61 3.91
C PHE A 212 -1.79 7.96 3.43
N LEU A 213 -2.81 7.77 4.27
CA LEU A 213 -4.19 8.16 3.96
C LEU A 213 -4.31 9.65 3.67
N LEU A 214 -3.67 10.49 4.48
CA LEU A 214 -3.68 11.95 4.31
C LEU A 214 -2.84 12.42 3.13
N LYS A 215 -1.85 11.63 2.70
CA LYS A 215 -1.08 11.85 1.46
C LYS A 215 -1.73 11.24 0.21
N ARG A 216 -2.89 10.58 0.35
CA ARG A 216 -3.61 9.89 -0.74
C ARG A 216 -2.76 8.85 -1.48
N THR A 217 -1.95 8.12 -0.71
CA THR A 217 -1.10 7.04 -1.23
C THR A 217 -1.42 5.75 -0.48
N TYR A 218 -1.34 4.59 -1.14
CA TYR A 218 -1.49 3.31 -0.47
C TYR A 218 -0.14 2.88 0.14
N PRO A 219 -0.05 2.60 1.46
CA PRO A 219 1.14 2.01 2.03
C PRO A 219 1.38 0.61 1.43
N PRO A 220 2.63 0.27 1.05
CA PRO A 220 2.97 -1.08 0.63
C PRO A 220 2.97 -2.04 1.82
N TYR A 221 3.27 -3.31 1.55
CA TYR A 221 3.39 -4.36 2.57
C TYR A 221 4.31 -3.94 3.74
N TYR A 222 3.95 -4.36 4.96
CA TYR A 222 4.47 -3.79 6.22
C TYR A 222 6.00 -3.62 6.28
N LYS A 223 6.77 -4.57 5.71
CA LYS A 223 8.24 -4.53 5.72
C LYS A 223 8.84 -3.39 4.88
N TRP A 224 8.04 -2.81 3.98
CA TRP A 224 8.44 -1.71 3.10
C TRP A 224 7.78 -0.39 3.50
N THR A 225 6.77 -0.38 4.37
CA THR A 225 6.00 0.80 4.73
C THR A 225 6.88 1.95 5.23
N PHE A 226 7.86 1.67 6.10
CA PHE A 226 8.77 2.71 6.59
C PHE A 226 9.73 3.24 5.52
N ARG A 227 10.16 2.38 4.57
CA ARG A 227 10.94 2.83 3.41
C ARG A 227 10.12 3.77 2.54
N ALA A 228 8.89 3.38 2.21
CA ALA A 228 7.98 4.20 1.42
C ALA A 228 7.62 5.52 2.13
N LEU A 229 7.50 5.51 3.47
CA LEU A 229 7.23 6.72 4.25
C LEU A 229 8.35 7.76 4.05
N ARG A 230 9.62 7.33 4.10
CA ARG A 230 10.77 8.21 3.82
C ARG A 230 10.74 8.85 2.44
N GLU A 231 10.16 8.17 1.46
CA GLU A 231 10.09 8.65 0.09
C GLU A 231 8.99 9.73 -0.08
N ILE A 232 7.93 9.71 0.75
CA ILE A 232 6.79 10.64 0.64
C ILE A 232 6.78 11.76 1.71
N ASP A 233 7.56 11.61 2.78
CA ASP A 233 7.74 12.63 3.81
C ASP A 233 8.88 13.58 3.40
N GLU A 234 8.57 14.56 2.55
CA GLU A 234 9.55 15.46 1.91
C GLU A 234 10.52 16.14 2.88
N LYS A 235 10.06 16.48 4.09
CA LYS A 235 10.90 17.13 5.13
C LYS A 235 11.59 16.11 6.04
N GLY A 236 11.13 14.86 6.04
CA GLY A 236 11.65 13.77 6.88
C GLY A 236 11.35 13.90 8.37
N GLU A 237 10.61 14.93 8.80
CA GLU A 237 10.35 15.20 10.22
C GLU A 237 9.45 14.14 10.85
N PHE A 238 8.37 13.76 10.17
CA PHE A 238 7.46 12.72 10.65
C PHE A 238 8.16 11.37 10.71
N THR A 239 8.93 11.04 9.68
CA THR A 239 9.76 9.84 9.61
C THR A 239 10.76 9.78 10.76
N ALA A 240 11.44 10.89 11.06
CA ALA A 240 12.40 10.96 12.16
C ALA A 240 11.73 10.68 13.51
N ARG A 241 10.50 11.16 13.72
CA ARG A 241 9.72 10.87 14.94
C ARG A 241 9.28 9.41 15.02
N ILE A 242 8.87 8.80 13.90
CA ILE A 242 8.55 7.37 13.85
C ILE A 242 9.79 6.52 14.17
N GLN A 243 10.96 6.87 13.63
CA GLN A 243 12.23 6.20 13.96
C GLN A 243 12.58 6.34 15.44
N ALA A 244 12.48 7.56 15.99
CA ALA A 244 12.72 7.80 17.42
C ALA A 244 11.77 6.98 18.30
N LEU A 245 10.49 6.89 17.93
CA LEU A 245 9.50 6.07 18.64
C LEU A 245 9.85 4.58 18.58
N ALA A 246 10.32 4.07 17.44
CA ALA A 246 10.73 2.69 17.27
C ALA A 246 11.90 2.34 18.20
N ASP A 247 12.92 3.21 18.24
CA ASP A 247 14.16 3.03 19.00
C ASP A 247 13.97 3.20 20.53
N GLU A 248 12.97 3.98 20.94
CA GLU A 248 12.73 4.29 22.35
C GLU A 248 12.24 3.08 23.16
N LYS A 249 12.78 2.92 24.38
CA LYS A 249 12.45 1.80 25.27
C LYS A 249 11.44 2.23 26.32
N CYS A 250 10.62 1.28 26.80
CA CYS A 250 9.74 1.54 27.94
C CYS A 250 10.57 1.95 29.16
N ASN A 251 10.23 3.09 29.76
CA ASN A 251 10.95 3.66 30.89
C ASN A 251 10.17 3.47 32.19
N LEU A 252 10.42 2.40 32.96
CA LEU A 252 9.71 2.14 34.22
C LEU A 252 9.94 3.21 35.29
N GLU A 253 11.11 3.84 35.32
CA GLU A 253 11.46 4.89 36.29
C GLU A 253 10.54 6.12 36.14
N ALA A 254 10.17 6.45 34.91
CA ALA A 254 9.20 7.53 34.63
C ALA A 254 7.81 7.27 35.24
N TRP A 255 7.49 6.04 35.66
CA TRP A 255 6.17 5.63 36.16
C TRP A 255 6.14 5.16 37.63
N GLU A 256 7.25 5.16 38.36
CA GLU A 256 7.31 4.56 39.72
C GLU A 256 6.27 5.14 40.70
N ASP A 257 6.12 6.45 40.71
CA ASP A 257 5.18 7.18 41.58
C ASP A 257 4.02 7.83 40.80
N THR A 258 3.84 7.43 39.55
CA THR A 258 2.84 8.04 38.65
C THR A 258 1.53 7.27 38.73
N LYS A 259 0.44 7.96 39.09
CA LYS A 259 -0.92 7.43 38.96
C LYS A 259 -1.49 7.84 37.60
N TYR A 260 -2.11 6.90 36.88
CA TYR A 260 -2.81 7.19 35.64
C TYR A 260 -3.89 8.26 35.86
N ASN A 261 -3.91 9.25 34.98
CA ASN A 261 -4.96 10.26 34.92
C ASN A 261 -5.29 10.52 33.44
N PRO A 262 -6.56 10.32 33.01
CA PRO A 262 -6.94 10.52 31.61
C PRO A 262 -6.80 11.98 31.15
N ASN A 263 -6.73 12.94 32.07
CA ASN A 263 -6.63 14.37 31.77
C ASN A 263 -5.21 14.92 32.00
N ARG A 264 -4.22 14.06 32.31
CA ARG A 264 -2.84 14.50 32.55
C ARG A 264 -1.84 13.48 32.01
N LEU A 265 -1.09 13.90 30.99
CA LEU A 265 -0.01 13.12 30.40
C LEU A 265 1.20 13.03 31.32
N ASN A 266 1.90 11.89 31.28
CA ASN A 266 3.17 11.70 31.98
C ASN A 266 4.35 12.06 31.06
N LEU A 267 4.64 13.35 30.91
CA LEU A 267 5.71 13.86 30.03
C LEU A 267 7.14 13.54 30.51
N LYS A 268 7.30 12.76 31.59
CA LYS A 268 8.59 12.17 31.99
C LYS A 268 8.98 10.99 31.09
N ASP A 269 7.99 10.35 30.46
CA ASP A 269 8.22 9.27 29.53
C ASP A 269 8.32 9.82 28.10
N HIS A 270 9.47 9.62 27.47
CA HIS A 270 9.73 10.12 26.12
C HIS A 270 8.80 9.49 25.06
N ILE A 271 8.32 8.26 25.26
CA ILE A 271 7.33 7.65 24.35
C ILE A 271 6.01 8.44 24.37
N VAL A 272 5.62 8.97 25.53
CA VAL A 272 4.41 9.82 25.65
C VAL A 272 4.64 11.16 24.94
N CYS A 273 5.83 11.75 25.05
CA CYS A 273 6.16 12.98 24.32
C CYS A 273 6.13 12.76 22.79
N LEU A 274 6.79 11.70 22.30
CA LEU A 274 6.79 11.36 20.88
C LEU A 274 5.38 11.09 20.34
N ALA A 275 4.52 10.45 21.14
CA ALA A 275 3.11 10.24 20.77
C ALA A 275 2.34 11.56 20.59
N GLU A 276 2.63 12.59 21.38
CA GLU A 276 1.98 13.89 21.21
C GLU A 276 2.56 14.66 20.02
N ASP A 277 3.87 14.58 19.79
CA ASP A 277 4.52 15.22 18.63
C ASP A 277 4.03 14.59 17.31
N ILE A 278 3.95 13.27 17.23
CA ILE A 278 3.37 12.55 16.07
C ILE A 278 1.88 12.90 15.92
N GLY A 279 1.14 12.99 17.03
CA GLY A 279 -0.26 13.42 17.02
C GLY A 279 -0.41 14.84 16.47
N TYR A 280 0.52 15.74 16.77
CA TYR A 280 0.53 17.11 16.25
C TYR A 280 0.76 17.15 14.73
N ASP A 281 1.75 16.39 14.23
CA ASP A 281 2.00 16.28 12.79
C ASP A 281 0.76 15.78 12.03
N LEU A 282 0.10 14.74 12.56
CA LEU A 282 -1.11 14.18 11.98
C LEU A 282 -2.29 15.16 12.04
N ALA A 283 -2.42 15.92 13.14
CA ALA A 283 -3.42 16.98 13.27
C ALA A 283 -3.21 18.11 12.25
N GLU A 284 -1.95 18.47 11.96
CA GLU A 284 -1.63 19.44 10.91
C GLU A 284 -2.06 18.94 9.54
N LEU A 285 -1.77 17.69 9.21
CA LEU A 285 -2.21 17.08 7.96
C LEU A 285 -3.74 17.00 7.84
N LEU A 286 -4.44 16.62 8.93
CA LEU A 286 -5.90 16.62 8.98
C LEU A 286 -6.48 18.03 8.74
N LYS A 287 -5.84 19.06 9.29
CA LYS A 287 -6.22 20.46 9.08
C LYS A 287 -5.99 20.89 7.63
N ASN A 288 -4.87 20.50 7.02
CA ASN A 288 -4.56 20.82 5.63
C ASN A 288 -5.54 20.17 4.65
N GLU A 289 -6.00 18.95 4.94
CA GLU A 289 -7.08 18.27 4.19
C GLU A 289 -8.48 18.82 4.51
N GLY A 290 -8.60 19.80 5.41
CA GLY A 290 -9.86 20.48 5.73
C GLY A 290 -10.80 19.69 6.66
N PHE A 291 -10.31 18.65 7.35
CA PHE A 291 -11.13 17.88 8.30
C PHE A 291 -11.34 18.57 9.64
N THR A 292 -10.45 19.48 10.02
CA THR A 292 -10.51 20.19 11.30
C THR A 292 -9.87 21.57 11.20
N ASN A 293 -10.29 22.49 12.07
CA ASN A 293 -9.63 23.79 12.24
C ASN A 293 -8.80 23.86 13.54
N ARG A 294 -8.73 22.74 14.27
CA ARG A 294 -8.05 22.63 15.57
C ARG A 294 -6.68 22.02 15.38
N MET A 295 -5.72 22.49 16.18
CA MET A 295 -4.43 21.85 16.37
C MET A 295 -4.46 21.10 17.70
N ASN A 296 -5.08 19.91 17.71
CA ASN A 296 -5.16 19.07 18.91
C ASN A 296 -4.44 17.74 18.63
N PRO A 297 -3.34 17.42 19.36
CA PRO A 297 -2.62 16.16 19.16
C PRO A 297 -3.45 14.93 19.53
N TYR A 298 -4.49 15.07 20.38
CA TYR A 298 -5.39 13.97 20.71
C TYR A 298 -6.44 13.73 19.61
N LEU A 299 -6.12 12.83 18.67
CA LEU A 299 -6.87 12.64 17.42
C LEU A 299 -8.31 12.15 17.63
N GLU A 300 -8.58 11.34 18.66
CA GLU A 300 -9.93 10.86 18.99
C GLU A 300 -10.96 11.99 19.08
N SER A 301 -10.54 13.19 19.47
CA SER A 301 -11.43 14.35 19.60
C SER A 301 -12.08 14.82 18.30
N ASP A 302 -11.47 14.49 17.16
CA ASP A 302 -11.90 14.93 15.83
C ASP A 302 -12.45 13.78 14.95
N VAL A 303 -12.45 12.54 15.43
CA VAL A 303 -12.96 11.35 14.71
C VAL A 303 -14.38 11.55 14.17
N ARG A 304 -15.29 12.10 15.00
CA ARG A 304 -16.68 12.35 14.58
C ARG A 304 -16.76 13.38 13.45
N ARG A 305 -15.90 14.41 13.48
CA ARG A 305 -15.89 15.48 12.47
C ARG A 305 -15.41 14.96 11.11
N VAL A 306 -14.43 14.05 11.10
CA VAL A 306 -13.97 13.41 9.85
C VAL A 306 -15.11 12.64 9.15
N LEU A 307 -15.97 12.01 9.94
CA LEU A 307 -17.10 11.24 9.42
C LEU A 307 -18.28 12.11 8.93
N GLU A 308 -18.34 13.37 9.35
CA GLU A 308 -19.34 14.32 8.85
C GLU A 308 -19.02 14.71 7.40
N PRO A 309 -20.04 14.92 6.54
CA PRO A 309 -19.81 15.49 5.21
C PRO A 309 -19.18 16.88 5.35
N ILE A 310 -18.19 17.23 4.50
CA ILE A 310 -17.78 18.63 4.37
C ILE A 310 -18.99 19.40 3.84
N GLU A 311 -19.50 20.34 4.63
CA GLU A 311 -20.36 21.39 4.11
C GLU A 311 -19.53 22.13 3.06
N LYS A 312 -19.77 21.84 1.77
CA LYS A 312 -19.20 22.65 0.71
C LYS A 312 -19.78 24.05 0.88
N SER A 313 -18.96 24.99 1.34
CA SER A 313 -19.25 26.41 1.20
C SER A 313 -19.55 26.67 -0.28
N ARG A 314 -20.79 27.13 -0.52
CA ARG A 314 -21.27 27.54 -1.85
C ARG A 314 -20.45 28.69 -2.40
#